data_AF-A0A2G6JMH2-F1
#
_entry.id   AF-A0A2G6JMH2-F1
#
_cell.length_a   1.000
_cell.length_b   1.000
_cell.length_c   1.000
_cell.angle_alpha   90.00
_cell.angle_beta   90.00
_cell.angle_gamma   90.00
#
_symmetry.space_group_name_H-M   'P 1'
#
loop_
_entity.id
_entity.type
_entity.pdbx_description
1 polymer ?
#
loop_
_entity_poly.entity_id
_entity_poly.type
_entity_poly.pdbx_seq_one_letter_code
_entity_poly.pdbx_strand_id
1 'polypeptide(L)'
;MSKADLLFQAPENGIVDREEIYDQLMNARKAPWVELAWVSGERQQGAIIFNEFKGTGRLINIDDEISIDFRAEEIRAVQILDNIPS
;
A
#
# COMPACT_ATOMS: atom_id res chain seq x y z
N MET A 1 -17.08 9.60 -14.78
CA MET A 1 -15.80 9.01 -14.36
C MET A 1 -14.97 10.12 -13.74
N SER A 2 -14.45 9.90 -12.54
CA SER A 2 -13.67 10.88 -11.78
C SER A 2 -12.24 10.98 -12.29
N LYS A 3 -11.59 12.13 -12.10
CA LYS A 3 -10.16 12.30 -12.37
C LYS A 3 -9.28 11.37 -11.50
N ALA A 4 -9.80 10.95 -10.35
CA ALA A 4 -9.18 9.92 -9.51
C ALA A 4 -9.19 8.56 -10.22
N ASP A 5 -10.28 8.18 -10.89
CA ASP A 5 -10.38 6.91 -11.63
C ASP A 5 -9.35 6.84 -12.79
N LEU A 6 -8.97 7.99 -13.36
CA LEU A 6 -7.98 8.10 -14.44
C LEU A 6 -6.53 7.98 -13.94
N LEU A 7 -6.23 8.27 -12.67
CA LEU A 7 -4.91 8.06 -12.08
C LEU A 7 -4.62 6.59 -11.73
N PHE A 8 -5.64 5.74 -11.71
CA PHE A 8 -5.54 4.34 -11.29
C PHE A 8 -5.47 3.32 -12.44
N GLN A 9 -5.26 3.78 -13.69
CA GLN A 9 -4.88 2.87 -14.76
C GLN A 9 -3.42 2.45 -14.58
N ALA A 10 -3.19 1.57 -13.59
CA ALA A 10 -1.98 0.77 -13.56
C ALA A 10 -1.85 0.07 -14.91
N PRO A 11 -0.67 0.09 -15.56
CA PRO A 11 -0.52 -0.41 -16.91
C PRO A 11 -1.05 -1.85 -16.98
N GLU A 12 -1.88 -2.15 -17.97
CA GLU A 12 -2.43 -3.51 -18.21
C GLU A 12 -1.34 -4.57 -18.40
N ASN A 13 -0.06 -4.17 -18.50
CA ASN A 13 1.13 -5.02 -18.56
C ASN A 13 2.27 -4.57 -17.61
N GLY A 14 1.98 -3.86 -16.53
CA GLY A 14 2.98 -3.16 -15.74
C GLY A 14 3.85 -4.09 -14.89
N ILE A 15 5.10 -4.30 -15.30
CA ILE A 15 6.18 -4.53 -14.33
C ILE A 15 6.14 -3.31 -13.41
N VAL A 16 5.53 -3.46 -12.23
CA VAL A 16 5.57 -2.43 -11.21
C VAL A 16 7.05 -2.28 -10.86
N ASP A 17 7.59 -1.08 -11.04
CA ASP A 17 8.98 -0.85 -10.70
C ASP A 17 9.15 -1.11 -9.21
N ARG A 18 9.96 -2.12 -8.89
CA ARG A 18 10.18 -2.53 -7.50
C ARG A 18 10.77 -1.38 -6.71
N GLU A 19 11.61 -0.54 -7.34
CA GLU A 19 12.18 0.63 -6.69
C GLU A 19 11.08 1.64 -6.31
N GLU A 20 10.11 1.85 -7.20
CA GLU A 20 8.99 2.75 -6.95
C GLU A 20 8.12 2.28 -5.77
N ILE A 21 7.81 0.99 -5.68
CA ILE A 21 7.02 0.47 -4.54
C ILE A 21 7.79 0.59 -3.23
N TYR A 22 9.10 0.35 -3.25
CA TYR A 22 9.93 0.56 -2.07
C TYR A 22 9.90 2.01 -1.60
N ASP A 23 10.05 2.97 -2.52
CA ASP A 23 9.95 4.39 -2.20
C ASP A 23 8.57 4.77 -1.66
N GLN A 24 7.50 4.24 -2.27
CA GLN A 24 6.14 4.45 -1.80
C GLN A 24 5.95 3.91 -0.37
N LEU A 25 6.39 2.68 -0.08
CA LEU A 25 6.32 2.07 1.26
C LEU A 25 7.16 2.84 2.28
N MET A 26 8.34 3.34 1.87
CA MET A 26 9.23 4.14 2.71
C MET A 26 8.67 5.52 3.06
N ASN A 27 7.84 6.09 2.18
CA ASN A 27 7.10 7.32 2.46
C ASN A 27 5.86 7.04 3.30
N ALA A 28 5.11 5.98 2.96
CA ALA A 28 3.89 5.55 3.63
C ALA A 28 4.06 5.22 5.12
N ARG A 29 5.24 4.73 5.55
CA ARG A 29 5.54 4.51 6.99
C ARG A 29 5.43 5.77 7.86
N LYS A 30 5.46 6.96 7.26
CA LYS A 30 5.34 8.25 7.95
C LYS A 30 3.89 8.73 8.03
N ALA A 31 3.00 8.12 7.25
CA ALA A 31 1.58 8.44 7.25
C ALA A 31 0.87 7.69 8.39
N PRO A 32 -0.18 8.28 8.98
CA PRO A 32 -0.97 7.60 10.00
C PRO A 32 -1.78 6.44 9.43
N TRP A 33 -2.21 6.53 8.17
CA TRP A 33 -3.09 5.58 7.52
C TRP A 33 -2.83 5.52 6.02
N VAL A 34 -2.89 4.33 5.45
CA VAL A 34 -2.66 4.07 4.03
C VAL A 34 -3.62 3.01 3.51
N GLU A 35 -3.78 2.94 2.20
CA GLU A 35 -4.35 1.80 1.48
C GLU A 35 -3.24 1.07 0.73
N LEU A 36 -3.10 -0.23 0.99
CA LEU A 36 -2.25 -1.13 0.20
C LEU A 36 -3.13 -1.87 -0.81
N ALA A 37 -2.78 -1.76 -2.09
CA ALA A 37 -3.33 -2.61 -3.15
C ALA A 37 -2.39 -3.78 -3.38
N TRP A 38 -2.92 -5.00 -3.25
CA TRP A 38 -2.16 -6.23 -3.41
C TRP A 38 -2.14 -6.67 -4.87
N VAL A 39 -1.14 -7.45 -5.25
CA VAL A 39 -1.02 -8.03 -6.61
C VAL A 39 -2.21 -8.96 -6.93
N SER A 40 -2.75 -9.64 -5.92
CA SER A 40 -3.96 -10.47 -6.02
C SER A 40 -5.25 -9.67 -6.22
N GLY A 41 -5.21 -8.35 -6.05
CA GLY A 41 -6.28 -7.41 -6.38
C GLY A 41 -7.06 -6.89 -5.18
N GLU A 42 -6.92 -7.51 -4.00
CA GLU A 42 -7.49 -7.00 -2.76
C GLU A 42 -6.84 -5.69 -2.33
N ARG A 43 -7.55 -4.94 -1.49
CA ARG A 43 -7.08 -3.69 -0.92
C ARG A 43 -7.33 -3.71 0.57
N GLN A 44 -6.33 -3.31 1.34
CA GLN A 44 -6.46 -3.23 2.78
C GLN A 44 -5.95 -1.88 3.27
N GLN A 45 -6.70 -1.28 4.19
CA GLN A 45 -6.34 -0.03 4.82
C GLN A 45 -5.80 -0.27 6.21
N GLY A 46 -4.87 0.57 6.65
CA GLY A 46 -4.26 0.48 7.98
C GLY A 46 -3.04 1.37 8.13
N ALA A 47 -2.46 1.36 9.34
CA ALA A 47 -1.11 1.83 9.56
C ALA A 47 -0.11 0.75 9.09
N ILE A 48 1.08 1.17 8.63
CA ILE A 48 2.10 0.23 8.19
C ILE A 48 3.43 0.38 8.93
N ILE A 49 4.12 -0.75 9.08
CA ILE A 49 5.55 -0.83 9.39
C ILE A 49 6.22 -1.47 8.19
N PHE A 50 7.39 -0.97 7.80
CA PHE A 50 8.15 -1.52 6.68
C PHE A 50 9.65 -1.58 6.98
N ASN A 51 10.26 -2.72 6.66
CA ASN A 51 11.69 -2.98 6.76
C ASN A 51 12.28 -3.08 5.34
N GLU A 52 12.93 -2.01 4.90
CA GLU A 52 13.55 -1.91 3.56
C GLU A 52 14.62 -2.98 3.33
N PHE A 53 15.43 -3.29 4.34
CA PHE A 53 16.52 -4.28 4.21
C PHE A 53 16.00 -5.68 3.94
N LYS A 54 14.82 -6.01 4.48
CA LYS A 54 14.19 -7.32 4.31
C LYS A 54 13.12 -7.32 3.21
N GLY A 55 12.69 -6.17 2.72
CA GLY A 55 11.54 -6.05 1.81
C GLY A 55 10.24 -6.58 2.41
N THR A 56 10.08 -6.48 3.73
CA THR A 56 8.91 -7.01 4.45
C THR A 56 8.28 -5.94 5.32
N GLY A 57 6.98 -6.02 5.52
CA GLY A 57 6.24 -5.11 6.37
C GLY A 57 5.04 -5.77 7.01
N ARG A 58 4.29 -4.95 7.73
CA ARG A 58 3.04 -5.33 8.37
C ARG A 58 2.05 -4.20 8.23
N LEU A 59 0.84 -4.52 7.78
CA LEU A 59 -0.31 -3.65 7.84
C LEU A 59 -1.12 -3.98 9.10
N ILE A 60 -1.50 -2.95 9.84
CA ILE A 60 -2.25 -3.04 11.09
C ILE A 60 -3.49 -2.17 10.94
N ASN A 61 -4.66 -2.77 11.13
CA ASN A 61 -5.92 -2.04 11.21
C ASN A 61 -6.65 -2.51 12.45
N ILE A 62 -6.79 -1.57 13.39
CA ILE A 62 -7.32 -1.82 14.72
C ILE A 62 -8.85 -1.91 14.72
N ASP A 63 -9.52 -1.26 13.77
CA ASP A 63 -10.98 -1.24 13.67
C ASP A 63 -11.51 -2.58 13.16
N ASP A 64 -10.78 -3.17 12.21
CA ASP A 64 -11.07 -4.50 11.66
C ASP A 64 -10.39 -5.64 12.46
N GLU A 65 -9.64 -5.30 13.52
CA GLU A 65 -8.85 -6.24 14.34
C GLU A 65 -7.88 -7.13 13.52
N ILE A 66 -7.27 -6.57 12.47
CA ILE A 66 -6.34 -7.29 11.58
C ILE A 66 -4.88 -6.85 11.71
N SER A 67 -3.99 -7.81 11.47
CA SER A 67 -2.55 -7.61 11.35
C SER A 67 -2.01 -8.54 10.27
N ILE A 68 -1.63 -7.98 9.11
CA ILE A 68 -1.24 -8.75 7.93
C ILE A 68 0.23 -8.47 7.62
N ASP A 69 1.06 -9.50 7.66
CA ASP A 69 2.44 -9.45 7.17
C ASP A 69 2.45 -9.42 5.63
N PHE A 70 3.34 -8.63 5.04
CA PHE A 70 3.48 -8.53 3.59
C PHE A 70 4.94 -8.47 3.14
N ARG A 71 5.17 -8.84 1.89
CA ARG A 71 6.42 -8.62 1.14
C ARG A 71 6.20 -7.50 0.14
N ALA A 72 7.21 -6.69 -0.13
CA ALA A 72 7.09 -5.57 -1.08
C ALA A 72 6.66 -6.05 -2.49
N GLU A 73 7.04 -7.26 -2.89
CA GLU A 73 6.66 -7.87 -4.17
C GLU A 73 5.18 -8.30 -4.26
N GLU A 74 4.47 -8.36 -3.13
CA GLU A 74 3.04 -8.64 -3.05
C GLU A 74 2.20 -7.37 -3.17
N ILE A 75 2.84 -6.19 -3.13
CA ILE A 75 2.18 -4.88 -3.19
C ILE A 75 2.28 -4.31 -4.60
N ARG A 76 1.11 -3.94 -5.13
CA ARG A 76 0.95 -3.32 -6.45
C ARG A 76 0.95 -1.79 -6.39
N ALA A 77 0.41 -1.21 -5.34
CA ALA A 77 0.36 0.24 -5.15
C ALA A 77 0.15 0.61 -3.69
N VAL A 78 0.57 1.81 -3.31
CA VAL A 78 0.35 2.39 -1.98
C VAL A 78 -0.29 3.77 -2.11
N GLN A 79 -1.35 4.02 -1.36
CA GLN A 79 -1.99 5.32 -1.29
C GLN A 79 -1.96 5.84 0.15
N ILE A 80 -1.45 7.05 0.36
CA ILE A 80 -1.55 7.75 1.65
C ILE A 80 -2.97 8.28 1.80
N LEU A 81 -3.59 8.04 2.95
CA LEU A 81 -4.93 8.52 3.27
C LEU A 81 -4.82 9.67 4.27
N ASP A 82 -5.21 10.87 3.84
CA ASP A 82 -5.13 12.09 4.67
C ASP A 82 -6.17 12.12 5.81
N ASN A 83 -7.15 11.21 5.78
CA ASN A 83 -8.18 11.06 6.80
C ASN A 83 -8.21 9.61 7.29
N ILE A 84 -8.07 9.43 8.61
CA ILE A 84 -8.29 8.14 9.27
C ILE A 84 -9.81 7.93 9.32
N PRO A 85 -10.37 6.82 8.81
CA PRO A 85 -11.78 6.49 8.98
C PRO A 85 -12.15 6.56 10.46
N SER A 86 -13.28 7.21 10.76
CA SER A 86 -13.78 7.39 12.13
C SER A 86 -14.70 6.25 12.55
#